data_AF-A0AB37XLH6-F1
#
_entry.id   AF-A0AB37XLH6-F1
#
_cell.length_a   1.000
_cell.length_b   1.000
_cell.length_c   1.000
_cell.angle_alpha   90.00
_cell.angle_beta   90.00
_cell.angle_gamma   90.00
#
_symmetry.space_group_name_H-M   'P 1'
#
loop_
_entity.id
_entity.type
_entity.pdbx_description
1 polymer ?
#
loop_
_entity_poly.entity_id
_entity_poly.type
_entity_poly.pdbx_seq_one_letter_code
_entity_poly.pdbx_strand_id
1 'polypeptide(L)'
;MKRLLLPAVISALMIAEVHAESFTISDIRVNGLQRVSAGSVVGALPLNVGEAADDARLVDATRAPFRTGFFQDIQLGREGDVLVISVVER
;
A
#
# COMPACT_ATOMS: atom_id res chain seq x y z
N MET A 1 -2.81 -5.45 -52.43
CA MET A 1 -1.90 -5.27 -51.27
C MET A 1 -2.52 -4.39 -50.16
N LYS A 2 -3.83 -4.50 -49.86
CA LYS A 2 -4.54 -3.67 -48.85
C LYS A 2 -5.32 -4.51 -47.81
N ARG A 3 -5.29 -5.83 -47.94
CA ARG A 3 -6.11 -6.78 -47.15
C ARG A 3 -5.47 -7.22 -45.84
N LEU A 4 -4.21 -6.84 -45.61
CA LEU A 4 -3.42 -7.19 -44.42
C LEU A 4 -3.38 -6.05 -43.38
N LEU A 5 -3.97 -4.89 -43.68
CA LEU A 5 -4.00 -3.75 -42.75
C LEU A 5 -5.13 -3.84 -41.71
N LEU A 6 -6.15 -4.69 -41.94
CA LEU A 6 -7.28 -4.84 -41.03
C LEU A 6 -6.97 -5.62 -39.73
N PRO A 7 -6.22 -6.74 -39.72
CA PRO A 7 -5.95 -7.46 -38.47
C PRO A 7 -4.96 -6.73 -37.55
N ALA A 8 -4.09 -5.87 -38.10
CA ALA A 8 -3.12 -5.11 -37.32
C ALA A 8 -3.75 -4.06 -36.38
N VAL A 9 -4.91 -3.51 -36.77
CA VAL A 9 -5.63 -2.51 -35.96
C VAL A 9 -6.36 -3.16 -34.77
N ILE A 10 -6.75 -4.44 -34.89
CA ILE A 10 -7.48 -5.16 -33.82
C ILE A 10 -6.53 -5.62 -32.71
N SER A 11 -5.29 -6.03 -33.03
CA SER A 11 -4.29 -6.35 -32.00
C SER A 11 -3.85 -5.13 -31.18
N ALA A 12 -3.94 -3.91 -31.72
CA ALA A 12 -3.56 -2.70 -31.01
C ALA A 12 -4.56 -2.25 -29.92
N LEU A 13 -5.75 -2.87 -29.85
CA LEU A 13 -6.82 -2.46 -28.94
C LEU A 13 -6.89 -3.26 -27.62
N MET A 14 -6.03 -4.26 -27.44
CA MET A 14 -6.01 -5.09 -26.22
C MET A 14 -5.00 -4.54 -25.20
N ILE A 15 -5.24 -3.33 -24.73
CA ILE A 15 -4.55 -2.83 -23.53
C ILE A 15 -5.27 -3.48 -22.34
N ALA A 16 -4.62 -4.47 -21.71
CA ALA A 16 -5.11 -5.04 -20.47
C ALA A 16 -4.98 -3.99 -19.35
N GLU A 17 -6.09 -3.56 -18.78
CA GLU A 17 -6.07 -2.74 -17.57
C GLU A 17 -5.58 -3.61 -16.41
N VAL A 18 -4.40 -3.29 -15.87
CA VAL A 18 -3.93 -3.88 -14.62
C VAL A 18 -4.56 -3.09 -13.50
N HIS A 19 -5.59 -3.64 -12.86
CA HIS A 19 -6.19 -3.04 -11.67
C HIS A 19 -5.30 -3.36 -10.47
N ALA A 20 -4.85 -2.33 -9.75
CA ALA A 20 -4.20 -2.52 -8.47
C ALA A 20 -5.21 -3.14 -7.49
N GLU A 21 -4.84 -4.25 -6.86
CA GLU A 21 -5.71 -4.91 -5.91
C GLU A 21 -5.84 -4.01 -4.67
N SER A 22 -7.03 -3.42 -4.48
CA SER A 22 -7.34 -2.63 -3.30
C SER A 22 -8.09 -3.48 -2.28
N PHE A 23 -7.90 -3.18 -1.00
CA PHE A 23 -8.61 -3.85 0.08
C PHE A 23 -9.05 -2.86 1.15
N THR A 24 -10.14 -3.19 1.83
CA THR A 24 -10.63 -2.38 2.95
C THR A 24 -9.91 -2.79 4.22
N ILE A 25 -9.28 -1.83 4.91
CA ILE A 25 -8.57 -2.09 6.16
C ILE A 25 -9.59 -2.41 7.25
N SER A 26 -9.61 -3.64 7.73
CA SER A 26 -10.47 -4.08 8.85
C SER A 26 -9.84 -3.83 10.21
N ASP A 27 -8.51 -3.89 10.29
CA ASP A 27 -7.73 -3.66 11.51
C ASP A 27 -6.29 -3.24 11.15
N ILE A 28 -5.62 -2.56 12.08
CA ILE A 28 -4.22 -2.13 11.95
C ILE A 28 -3.42 -2.69 13.13
N ARG A 29 -2.45 -3.57 12.83
CA ARG A 29 -1.58 -4.18 13.83
C ARG A 29 -0.17 -3.65 13.71
N VAL A 30 0.42 -3.21 14.82
CA VAL A 30 1.79 -2.69 14.88
C VAL A 30 2.69 -3.63 15.67
N ASN A 31 3.82 -4.04 15.08
CA ASN A 31 4.82 -4.94 15.63
C ASN A 31 6.17 -4.22 15.78
N GLY A 32 6.99 -4.65 16.74
CA GLY A 32 8.36 -4.16 16.92
C GLY A 32 8.50 -2.88 17.76
N LEU A 33 7.41 -2.43 18.37
CA LEU A 33 7.42 -1.34 19.34
C LEU A 33 8.06 -1.79 20.66
N GLN A 34 8.85 -0.89 21.25
CA GLN A 34 9.47 -1.08 22.55
C GLN A 34 9.21 0.11 23.47
N ARG A 35 9.47 1.33 22.98
CA ARG A 35 9.32 2.58 23.74
C ARG A 35 8.19 3.45 23.20
N VAL A 36 7.91 3.36 21.90
CA VAL A 36 6.89 4.18 21.24
C VAL A 36 5.53 3.50 21.33
N SER A 37 4.48 4.30 21.53
CA SER A 37 3.11 3.76 21.58
C SER A 37 2.59 3.42 20.18
N ALA A 38 1.75 2.38 20.08
CA ALA A 38 1.08 2.02 18.83
C ALA A 38 0.21 3.18 18.30
N GLY A 39 -0.44 3.93 19.19
CA GLY A 39 -1.25 5.09 18.83
C GLY A 39 -0.44 6.20 18.15
N SER A 40 0.85 6.35 18.48
CA SER A 40 1.74 7.32 17.82
C SER A 40 2.05 6.91 16.37
N VAL A 41 2.22 5.61 16.10
CA VAL A 41 2.43 5.10 14.73
C VAL A 41 1.14 5.24 13.92
N VAL A 42 0.03 4.76 14.47
CA VAL A 42 -1.27 4.81 13.79
C VAL A 42 -1.69 6.24 13.52
N GLY A 43 -1.52 7.15 14.48
CA GLY A 43 -1.83 8.57 14.29
C GLY A 43 -0.94 9.30 13.28
N ALA A 44 0.23 8.75 12.94
CA ALA A 44 1.10 9.31 11.91
C ALA A 44 0.82 8.75 10.50
N LEU A 45 -0.02 7.71 10.37
CA LEU A 45 -0.36 7.11 9.08
C LEU A 45 -1.52 7.86 8.43
N PRO A 46 -1.45 8.13 7.11
CA PRO A 46 -2.56 8.68 6.34
C PRO A 46 -3.55 7.57 5.89
N LEU A 47 -3.83 6.60 6.77
CA LEU A 47 -4.71 5.46 6.53
C LEU A 47 -5.49 5.13 7.81
N ASN A 48 -6.77 4.80 7.66
CA ASN A 48 -7.65 4.46 8.77
C ASN A 48 -8.35 3.11 8.56
N VAL A 49 -8.77 2.49 9.65
CA VAL A 49 -9.69 1.35 9.61
C VAL A 49 -10.99 1.77 8.92
N GLY A 50 -11.46 0.96 7.98
CA GLY A 50 -12.62 1.20 7.14
C GLY A 50 -12.30 1.87 5.80
N GLU A 51 -11.06 2.31 5.55
CA GLU A 51 -10.66 2.86 4.26
C GLU A 51 -10.13 1.79 3.29
N ALA A 52 -10.30 2.04 1.99
CA ALA A 52 -9.66 1.27 0.94
C ALA A 52 -8.19 1.69 0.77
N ALA A 53 -7.28 0.73 0.88
CA ALA A 53 -5.86 0.88 0.59
C ALA A 53 -5.50 0.06 -0.65
N ASP A 54 -4.81 0.72 -1.59
CA ASP A 54 -4.11 0.09 -2.70
C ASP A 54 -2.60 0.16 -2.46
N ASP A 55 -1.82 -0.56 -3.27
CA ASP A 55 -0.36 -0.62 -3.14
C ASP A 55 0.29 0.76 -3.20
N ALA A 56 -0.23 1.67 -4.01
CA ALA A 56 0.29 3.03 -4.13
C ALA A 56 0.10 3.82 -2.83
N ARG A 57 -1.11 3.78 -2.25
CA ARG A 57 -1.41 4.40 -0.96
C ARG A 57 -0.59 3.82 0.17
N LEU A 58 -0.33 2.51 0.17
CA LEU A 58 0.54 1.88 1.17
C LEU A 58 1.97 2.42 1.09
N VAL A 59 2.54 2.50 -0.11
CA VAL A 59 3.90 3.03 -0.32
C VAL A 59 4.03 4.49 0.11
N ASP A 60 3.01 5.30 -0.14
CA ASP A 60 3.02 6.70 0.29
C ASP A 60 2.81 6.82 1.81
N ALA A 61 2.02 5.94 2.41
CA ALA A 61 1.74 5.93 3.85
C ALA A 61 2.98 5.66 4.70
N THR A 62 3.96 4.90 4.21
CA THR A 62 5.22 4.63 4.94
C THR A 62 6.03 5.89 5.24
N ARG A 63 5.88 6.94 4.42
CA ARG A 63 6.70 8.16 4.52
C ARG A 63 6.39 8.99 5.75
N ALA A 64 5.13 9.05 6.16
CA ALA A 64 4.69 9.95 7.24
C ALA A 64 5.20 9.49 8.63
N PRO A 65 5.07 8.21 9.02
CA PRO A 65 5.66 7.73 10.27
C PRO A 65 7.19 7.79 10.28
N PHE A 66 7.85 7.57 9.14
CA PHE A 66 9.31 7.63 9.04
C PHE A 66 9.87 9.03 9.38
N ARG A 67 9.16 10.09 8.96
CA ARG A 67 9.53 11.48 9.25
C ARG A 67 9.49 11.86 10.73
N THR A 68 8.88 11.06 11.59
CA THR A 68 8.87 11.30 13.05
C THR A 68 10.25 11.13 13.69
N GLY A 69 11.16 10.41 13.03
CA GLY A 69 12.53 10.17 13.51
C GLY A 69 12.65 9.05 14.55
N PHE A 70 11.54 8.40 14.93
CA PHE A 70 11.54 7.35 15.95
C PHE A 70 12.00 5.98 15.44
N PHE A 71 11.93 5.74 14.13
CA PHE A 71 12.14 4.43 13.52
C PHE A 71 13.33 4.45 12.56
N GLN A 72 14.12 3.38 12.55
CA GLN A 72 15.16 3.15 11.55
C GLN A 72 14.62 2.47 10.28
N ASP A 73 13.60 1.63 10.44
CA ASP A 73 12.99 0.83 9.37
C ASP A 73 11.49 0.67 9.63
N ILE A 74 10.70 0.69 8.55
CA ILE A 74 9.24 0.54 8.57
C ILE A 74 8.82 -0.29 7.36
N GLN A 75 8.12 -1.39 7.63
CA GLN A 75 7.60 -2.31 6.64
C GLN A 75 6.08 -2.42 6.79
N LEU A 76 5.37 -2.28 5.68
CA LEU A 76 3.94 -2.48 5.59
C LEU A 76 3.67 -3.83 4.91
N GLY A 77 2.76 -4.60 5.48
CA GLY A 77 2.31 -5.87 4.96
C GLY A 77 0.80 -6.02 5.10
N ARG A 78 0.23 -6.94 4.34
CA ARG A 78 -1.20 -7.26 4.38
C ARG A 78 -1.38 -8.71 4.78
N GLU A 79 -2.24 -8.97 5.75
CA GLU A 79 -2.67 -10.32 6.13
C GLU A 79 -4.21 -10.37 6.07
N GLY A 80 -4.75 -10.87 4.96
CA GLY A 80 -6.18 -10.74 4.67
C GLY A 80 -6.58 -9.27 4.55
N ASP A 81 -7.48 -8.82 5.42
CA ASP A 81 -7.91 -7.41 5.49
C ASP A 81 -7.25 -6.63 6.64
N VAL A 82 -6.19 -7.18 7.23
CA VAL A 82 -5.44 -6.54 8.32
C VAL A 82 -4.16 -5.91 7.76
N LEU A 83 -3.96 -4.62 8.05
CA LEU A 83 -2.72 -3.92 7.75
C LEU A 83 -1.71 -4.19 8.87
N VAL A 84 -0.62 -4.85 8.54
CA VAL A 84 0.47 -5.17 9.47
C VAL A 84 1.61 -4.20 9.27
N ILE A 85 2.05 -3.56 10.35
CA ILE A 85 3.10 -2.55 10.33
C ILE A 85 4.22 -3.05 11.23
N SER A 86 5.35 -3.40 10.62
CA SER A 86 6.54 -3.83 11.36
C SER A 86 7.52 -2.68 11.40
N VAL A 87 7.93 -2.29 12.60
CA VAL A 87 8.89 -1.19 12.79
C VAL A 87 10.12 -1.67 13.52
N VAL A 88 11.25 -1.01 13.27
CA VAL A 88 12.45 -1.11 14.09
C VAL A 88 12.73 0.27 14.66
N GLU A 89 12.68 0.41 15.98
CA GLU A 89 13.01 1.65 16.68
C GLU A 89 14.51 1.97 16.55
N ARG A 90 14.85 3.27 16.58
CA ARG A 90 16.23 3.76 16.54
C ARG A 90 16.88 3.78 17.93
#